data_AF-A0A6B2UVM3-F1
#
_entry.id   AF-A0A6B2UVM3-F1
#
_cell.length_a   1.000
_cell.length_b   1.000
_cell.length_c   1.000
_cell.angle_alpha   90.00
_cell.angle_beta   90.00
_cell.angle_gamma   90.00
#
_symmetry.space_group_name_H-M   'P 1'
#
loop_
_entity.id
_entity.type
_entity.pdbx_description
1 polymer ?
#
loop_
_entity_poly.entity_id
_entity_poly.type
_entity_poly.pdbx_seq_one_letter_code
_entity_poly.pdbx_strand_id
1 'polypeptide(L)'
;MTTTPPSYDHWHPLVRTAARAEALAHQLDAADLEQSLWVRLLERLRGAPPPTDPAAWLRTAVREEARAVRAEARGREETGPVRERPRVPEPADPRPGPEQQHIEAELLHSVREAAGRLPGRCRGLVRALLSPRDLTYREIAAELGISQGSLGPRRSHCLNCLGRLLGPAGDRDRSGPRSRPQGFARGAGWGILRETHR
;
A
#
# COMPACT_ATOMS: atom_id res chain seq x y z
N MET A 1 -17.40 -21.86 19.40
CA MET A 1 -17.93 -20.62 20.02
C MET A 1 -17.24 -19.45 19.33
N THR A 2 -17.94 -18.72 18.47
CA THR A 2 -17.40 -17.53 17.79
C THR A 2 -17.45 -16.36 18.75
N THR A 3 -16.34 -16.11 19.45
CA THR A 3 -16.20 -14.89 20.26
C THR A 3 -16.02 -13.71 19.31
N THR A 4 -17.05 -12.87 19.20
CA THR A 4 -16.92 -11.57 18.53
C THR A 4 -15.80 -10.78 19.21
N PRO A 5 -14.74 -10.38 18.49
CA PRO A 5 -13.65 -9.62 19.10
C PRO A 5 -14.20 -8.28 19.65
N PRO A 6 -13.66 -7.77 20.77
CA PRO A 6 -14.13 -6.49 21.32
C PRO A 6 -13.94 -5.34 20.32
N SER A 7 -14.82 -4.33 20.38
CA SER A 7 -14.79 -3.19 19.47
C SER A 7 -13.51 -2.35 19.64
N TYR A 8 -13.20 -1.54 18.63
CA TYR A 8 -12.07 -0.61 18.65
C TYR A 8 -12.02 0.26 19.93
N ASP A 9 -13.17 0.76 20.37
CA ASP A 9 -13.30 1.63 21.55
C ASP A 9 -12.86 0.96 22.85
N HIS A 10 -12.93 -0.37 22.93
CA HIS A 10 -12.44 -1.14 24.08
C HIS A 10 -10.91 -1.17 24.13
N TRP A 11 -10.27 -1.38 22.98
CA TRP A 11 -8.82 -1.60 22.89
C TRP A 11 -8.02 -0.30 22.80
N HIS A 12 -8.54 0.69 22.10
CA HIS A 12 -7.84 1.94 21.81
C HIS A 12 -7.31 2.67 23.06
N PRO A 13 -8.08 2.90 24.13
CA PRO A 13 -7.52 3.54 25.32
C PRO A 13 -6.41 2.71 25.97
N LEU A 14 -6.49 1.38 25.93
CA LEU A 14 -5.50 0.49 26.54
C LEU A 14 -4.18 0.46 25.74
N VAL A 15 -4.27 0.30 24.42
CA VAL A 15 -3.13 0.30 23.51
C VAL A 15 -2.39 1.65 23.60
N ARG A 16 -3.13 2.75 23.45
CA ARG A 16 -2.57 4.11 23.51
C ARG A 16 -1.90 4.40 24.85
N THR A 17 -2.46 3.94 25.96
CA THR A 17 -1.88 4.14 27.29
C THR A 17 -0.60 3.33 27.47
N ALA A 18 -0.60 2.06 27.06
CA ALA A 18 0.57 1.19 27.14
C ALA A 18 1.73 1.73 26.28
N ALA A 19 1.44 2.10 25.02
CA ALA A 19 2.42 2.66 24.10
C ALA A 19 3.06 3.94 24.64
N ARG A 20 2.24 4.91 25.10
CA ARG A 20 2.73 6.18 25.65
C ARG A 20 3.59 6.00 26.90
N ALA A 21 3.18 5.12 27.81
CA ALA A 21 3.92 4.87 29.04
C ALA A 21 5.31 4.30 28.74
N GLU A 22 5.39 3.31 27.85
CA GLU A 22 6.66 2.67 27.49
C GLU A 22 7.53 3.58 26.63
N ALA A 23 6.93 4.34 25.70
CA ALA A 23 7.61 5.35 24.90
C ALA A 23 8.31 6.40 25.77
N LEU A 24 7.60 6.93 26.76
CA LEU A 24 8.17 7.91 27.70
C LEU A 24 9.33 7.31 28.52
N ALA A 25 9.19 6.07 28.99
CA ALA A 25 10.22 5.39 29.77
C ALA A 25 11.51 5.11 28.98
N HIS A 26 11.42 5.04 27.65
CA HIS A 26 12.52 4.62 26.79
C HIS A 26 12.88 5.61 25.68
N GLN A 27 12.31 6.82 25.70
CA GLN A 27 12.51 7.87 24.70
C GLN A 27 12.27 7.37 23.26
N LEU A 28 11.21 6.59 23.08
CA LEU A 28 10.77 6.07 21.77
C LEU A 28 9.59 6.88 21.24
N ASP A 29 9.27 6.71 19.96
CA ASP A 29 8.02 7.25 19.40
C ASP A 29 6.82 6.43 19.90
N ALA A 30 5.84 7.12 20.50
CA ALA A 30 4.63 6.49 21.00
C ALA A 30 3.69 6.05 19.88
N ALA A 31 3.68 6.75 18.73
CA ALA A 31 2.85 6.41 17.58
C ALA A 31 3.32 5.10 16.94
N ASP A 32 4.64 4.91 16.80
CA ASP A 32 5.21 3.68 16.25
C ASP A 32 4.92 2.47 17.15
N LEU A 33 5.09 2.62 18.47
CA LEU A 33 4.74 1.56 19.43
C LEU A 33 3.23 1.25 19.42
N GLU A 34 2.38 2.28 19.33
CA GLU A 34 0.93 2.10 19.22
C GLU A 34 0.57 1.33 17.94
N GLN A 35 1.18 1.69 16.80
CA GLN A 35 0.99 0.97 15.53
C GLN A 35 1.37 -0.50 15.65
N SER A 36 2.57 -0.81 16.15
CA SER A 36 3.03 -2.20 16.30
C SER A 36 2.13 -3.02 17.24
N LEU A 37 1.65 -2.42 18.33
CA LEU A 37 0.71 -3.07 19.23
C LEU A 37 -0.63 -3.37 18.56
N TRP A 38 -1.15 -2.45 17.73
CA TRP A 38 -2.37 -2.69 16.96
C TRP A 38 -2.21 -3.85 15.97
N VAL A 39 -1.08 -3.91 15.26
CA VAL A 39 -0.79 -5.03 14.35
C VAL A 39 -0.78 -6.35 15.11
N ARG A 40 -0.01 -6.46 16.20
CA ARG A 40 0.07 -7.69 17.01
C ARG A 40 -1.28 -8.10 17.60
N LEU A 41 -2.09 -7.13 18.02
CA LEU A 41 -3.42 -7.38 18.55
C LEU A 41 -4.34 -7.95 17.46
N LEU A 42 -4.36 -7.33 16.28
CA LEU A 42 -5.18 -7.79 15.16
C LEU A 42 -4.77 -9.17 14.64
N GLU A 43 -3.47 -9.43 14.55
CA GLU A 43 -2.94 -10.76 14.18
C GLU A 43 -3.33 -11.82 15.20
N ARG A 44 -3.22 -11.52 16.50
CA ARG A 44 -3.71 -12.41 17.56
C ARG A 44 -5.19 -12.70 17.40
N LEU A 45 -6.02 -11.67 17.25
CA LEU A 45 -7.48 -11.82 17.17
C LEU A 45 -7.94 -12.58 15.92
N ARG A 46 -7.11 -12.66 14.87
CA ARG A 46 -7.35 -13.51 13.69
C ARG A 46 -7.08 -15.00 13.96
N GLY A 47 -6.16 -15.33 14.86
CA GLY A 47 -5.71 -16.71 15.11
C GLY A 47 -6.11 -17.30 16.46
N ALA A 48 -6.52 -16.48 17.42
CA ALA A 48 -6.78 -16.86 18.81
C ALA A 48 -7.86 -15.98 19.45
N PRO A 49 -8.55 -16.47 20.50
CA PRO A 49 -9.48 -15.65 21.24
C PRO A 49 -8.78 -14.43 21.88
N PRO A 50 -9.55 -13.36 22.18
CA PRO A 50 -9.06 -12.22 22.94
C PRO A 50 -8.33 -12.67 24.22
N PRO A 51 -7.23 -12.02 24.60
CA PRO A 51 -6.52 -12.36 25.83
C PRO A 51 -7.47 -12.17 27.03
N THR A 52 -7.44 -13.13 27.96
CA THR A 52 -8.27 -13.10 29.18
C THR A 52 -7.98 -11.88 30.05
N ASP A 53 -6.73 -11.42 30.06
CA ASP A 53 -6.30 -10.15 30.64
C ASP A 53 -5.65 -9.26 29.56
N PRO A 54 -6.43 -8.37 28.92
CA PRO A 54 -5.97 -7.39 27.95
C PRO A 54 -4.79 -6.54 28.44
N ALA A 55 -4.82 -6.11 29.70
CA ALA A 55 -3.84 -5.17 30.23
C ALA A 55 -2.49 -5.87 30.53
N ALA A 56 -2.52 -7.09 31.07
CA ALA A 56 -1.31 -7.89 31.22
C ALA A 56 -0.69 -8.24 29.87
N TRP A 57 -1.50 -8.63 28.89
CA TRP A 57 -1.01 -8.95 27.55
C TRP A 57 -0.36 -7.73 26.88
N LEU A 58 -1.01 -6.56 26.91
CA LEU A 58 -0.47 -5.32 26.34
C LEU A 58 0.84 -4.87 27.01
N ARG A 59 0.95 -5.02 28.35
CA ARG A 59 2.20 -4.72 29.07
C ARG A 59 3.36 -5.59 28.61
N THR A 60 3.11 -6.88 28.36
CA THR A 60 4.15 -7.77 27.84
C THR A 60 4.50 -7.42 26.40
N ALA A 61 3.49 -7.24 25.55
CA ALA A 61 3.67 -6.90 24.15
C ALA A 61 4.46 -5.59 23.97
N VAL A 62 4.10 -4.51 24.68
CA VAL A 62 4.76 -3.21 24.51
C VAL A 62 6.22 -3.24 24.96
N ARG A 63 6.55 -4.03 26.00
CA ARG A 63 7.93 -4.22 26.45
C ARG A 63 8.77 -5.01 25.45
N GLU A 64 8.17 -5.99 24.78
CA GLU A 64 8.83 -6.73 23.69
C GLU A 64 9.10 -5.82 22.49
N GLU A 65 8.11 -5.04 22.06
CA GLU A 65 8.26 -4.06 20.97
C GLU A 65 9.35 -3.03 21.30
N ALA A 66 9.28 -2.42 22.50
CA ALA A 66 10.27 -1.44 22.92
C ALA A 66 11.68 -2.06 23.02
N ARG A 67 11.81 -3.35 23.39
CA ARG A 67 13.11 -4.03 23.39
C ARG A 67 13.61 -4.27 21.98
N ALA A 68 12.75 -4.68 21.04
CA ALA A 68 13.10 -4.90 19.64
C ALA A 68 13.60 -3.60 18.99
N VAL A 69 12.83 -2.51 19.10
CA VAL A 69 13.20 -1.18 18.58
C VAL A 69 14.55 -0.71 19.13
N ARG A 70 14.78 -0.89 20.43
CA ARG A 70 16.06 -0.53 21.06
C ARG A 70 17.22 -1.44 20.66
N ALA A 71 16.97 -2.72 20.43
CA ALA A 71 17.99 -3.66 19.97
C ALA A 71 18.41 -3.34 18.53
N GLU A 72 17.47 -2.95 17.67
CA GLU A 72 17.76 -2.46 16.32
C GLU A 72 18.52 -1.14 16.31
N ALA A 73 18.16 -0.20 17.19
CA ALA A 73 18.89 1.06 17.34
C ALA A 73 20.34 0.81 17.80
N ARG A 74 20.54 -0.08 18.77
CA ARG A 74 21.87 -0.48 19.24
C ARG A 74 22.66 -1.28 18.20
N GLY A 75 22.03 -2.18 17.46
CA GLY A 75 22.66 -2.92 16.38
C GLY A 75 23.14 -2.01 15.24
N ARG A 76 22.45 -0.89 15.00
CA ARG A 76 22.88 0.15 14.06
C ARG A 76 24.05 1.00 14.57
N GLU A 77 24.22 1.15 15.89
CA GLU A 77 25.35 1.87 16.50
C GLU A 77 26.57 0.97 16.77
N GLU A 78 26.40 -0.33 17.04
CA GLU A 78 27.47 -1.21 17.54
C GLU A 78 28.06 -2.21 16.51
N THR A 79 27.55 -2.30 15.28
CA THR A 79 28.09 -3.28 14.31
C THR A 79 29.38 -2.80 13.62
N GLY A 80 30.51 -2.98 14.33
CA GLY A 80 31.64 -3.73 13.77
C GLY A 80 31.32 -5.25 13.80
N PRO A 81 31.93 -6.10 12.96
CA PRO A 81 31.31 -7.35 12.55
C PRO A 81 31.35 -8.40 13.65
N VAL A 82 30.21 -8.68 14.28
CA VAL A 82 30.01 -9.90 15.06
C VAL A 82 29.22 -10.88 14.19
N ARG A 83 29.78 -12.07 14.01
CA ARG A 83 29.20 -13.17 13.23
C ARG A 83 27.81 -13.54 13.74
N GLU A 84 26.79 -13.07 13.04
CA GLU A 84 25.46 -13.66 13.11
C GLU A 84 25.54 -15.12 12.69
N ARG A 85 24.99 -16.02 13.52
CA ARG A 85 24.59 -17.35 13.05
C ARG A 85 23.61 -17.11 11.89
N PRO A 86 23.80 -17.71 10.70
CA PRO A 86 22.90 -17.50 9.58
C PRO A 86 21.50 -17.94 10.00
N ARG A 87 20.61 -16.97 10.24
CA ARG A 87 19.19 -17.22 10.24
C ARG A 87 18.88 -17.57 8.79
N VAL A 88 18.54 -18.84 8.53
CA VAL A 88 18.07 -19.26 7.21
C VAL A 88 16.92 -18.29 6.86
N PRO A 89 17.02 -17.51 5.78
CA PRO A 89 15.96 -16.60 5.40
C PRO A 89 14.70 -17.45 5.22
N GLU A 90 13.71 -17.20 6.05
CA GLU A 90 12.36 -17.68 5.77
C GLU A 90 12.00 -17.11 4.39
N PRO A 91 11.49 -17.92 3.45
CA PRO A 91 11.23 -17.44 2.11
C PRO A 91 10.28 -16.24 2.21
N ALA A 92 10.78 -15.09 1.76
CA ALA A 92 9.99 -13.87 1.74
C ALA A 92 8.69 -14.14 0.97
N ASP A 93 7.56 -13.83 1.59
CA ASP A 93 6.27 -13.86 0.90
C ASP A 93 6.39 -12.93 -0.33
N PRO A 94 6.11 -13.42 -1.56
CA PRO A 94 6.22 -12.60 -2.76
C PRO A 94 5.16 -11.49 -2.82
N ARG A 95 4.18 -11.49 -1.91
CA ARG A 95 3.16 -10.46 -1.82
C ARG A 95 3.73 -9.19 -1.18
N PRO A 96 3.31 -8.00 -1.64
CA PRO A 96 3.64 -6.76 -0.96
C PRO A 96 3.23 -6.81 0.51
N GLY A 97 4.10 -6.32 1.40
CA GLY A 97 3.78 -6.19 2.82
C GLY A 97 2.57 -5.28 3.06
N PRO A 98 1.96 -5.33 4.26
CA PRO A 98 0.75 -4.56 4.57
C PRO A 98 0.92 -3.05 4.39
N GLU A 99 2.11 -2.51 4.69
CA GLU A 99 2.45 -1.10 4.48
C GLU A 99 2.41 -0.74 2.99
N GLN A 100 3.02 -1.57 2.14
CA GLN A 100 3.02 -1.36 0.69
C GLN A 100 1.60 -1.44 0.10
N GLN A 101 0.79 -2.39 0.57
CA GLN A 101 -0.63 -2.48 0.18
C GLN A 101 -1.43 -1.24 0.60
N HIS A 102 -1.15 -0.68 1.78
CA HIS A 102 -1.80 0.54 2.26
C HIS A 102 -1.40 1.76 1.41
N ILE A 103 -0.11 1.91 1.11
CA ILE A 103 0.40 2.98 0.23
C ILE A 103 -0.26 2.91 -1.16
N GLU A 104 -0.37 1.71 -1.74
CA GLU A 104 -1.02 1.49 -3.03
C GLU A 104 -2.52 1.85 -2.99
N ALA A 105 -3.21 1.48 -1.90
CA ALA A 105 -4.62 1.81 -1.70
C ALA A 105 -4.83 3.33 -1.56
N GLU A 106 -3.99 4.03 -0.79
CA GLU A 106 -4.02 5.49 -0.62
C GLU A 106 -3.73 6.22 -1.94
N LEU A 107 -2.76 5.73 -2.72
CA LEU A 107 -2.47 6.28 -4.04
C LEU A 107 -3.66 6.12 -4.99
N LEU A 108 -4.29 4.94 -5.02
CA LEU A 108 -5.45 4.68 -5.85
C LEU A 108 -6.66 5.53 -5.42
N HIS A 109 -6.85 5.71 -4.11
CA HIS A 109 -7.87 6.61 -3.57
C HIS A 109 -7.65 8.05 -4.04
N SER A 110 -6.42 8.56 -3.89
CA SER A 110 -6.03 9.91 -4.36
C SER A 110 -6.27 10.10 -5.86
N VAL A 111 -5.94 9.09 -6.67
CA VAL A 111 -6.20 9.10 -8.12
C VAL A 111 -7.70 9.13 -8.43
N ARG A 112 -8.52 8.35 -7.72
CA ARG A 112 -9.98 8.32 -7.90
C ARG A 112 -10.63 9.65 -7.53
N GLU A 113 -10.21 10.26 -6.42
CA GLU A 113 -10.67 11.59 -6.00
C GLU A 113 -10.31 12.67 -7.04
N ALA A 114 -9.06 12.70 -7.50
CA ALA A 114 -8.63 13.61 -8.56
C ALA A 114 -9.39 13.39 -9.87
N ALA A 115 -9.67 12.13 -10.23
CA ALA A 115 -10.49 11.81 -11.39
C ALA A 115 -11.92 12.33 -11.25
N GLY A 116 -12.50 12.30 -10.04
CA GLY A 116 -13.80 12.89 -9.72
C GLY A 116 -13.86 14.40 -9.94
N ARG A 117 -12.73 15.11 -9.75
CA ARG A 117 -12.61 16.56 -9.92
C ARG A 117 -12.36 17.00 -11.37
N LEU A 118 -12.05 16.08 -12.29
CA LEU A 118 -11.83 16.42 -13.69
C LEU A 118 -13.08 17.06 -14.33
N PRO A 119 -12.90 18.06 -15.22
CA PRO A 119 -14.00 18.66 -15.96
C PRO A 119 -14.41 17.81 -17.18
N GLY A 120 -15.71 17.88 -17.50
CA GLY A 120 -16.28 17.43 -18.77
C GLY A 120 -15.92 15.99 -19.16
N ARG A 121 -15.57 15.81 -20.45
CA ARG A 121 -15.33 14.50 -21.08
C ARG A 121 -14.13 13.74 -20.49
N CYS A 122 -13.21 14.44 -19.83
CA CYS A 122 -12.04 13.79 -19.20
C CYS A 122 -12.40 12.95 -17.97
N ARG A 123 -13.42 13.36 -17.20
CA ARG A 123 -13.92 12.58 -16.06
C ARG A 123 -14.40 11.20 -16.51
N GLY A 124 -15.22 11.15 -17.55
CA GLY A 124 -15.75 9.89 -18.11
C GLY A 124 -14.65 8.97 -18.59
N LEU A 125 -13.72 9.51 -19.38
CA LEU A 125 -12.58 8.74 -19.90
C LEU A 125 -11.70 8.15 -18.79
N VAL A 126 -11.31 8.97 -17.80
CA VAL A 126 -10.42 8.50 -16.72
C VAL A 126 -11.15 7.49 -15.83
N ARG A 127 -12.45 7.67 -15.58
CA ARG A 127 -13.25 6.66 -14.84
C ARG A 127 -13.32 5.33 -15.58
N ALA A 128 -13.54 5.35 -16.91
CA ALA A 128 -13.52 4.14 -17.72
C ALA A 128 -12.15 3.44 -17.67
N LEU A 129 -11.05 4.19 -17.71
CA LEU A 129 -9.68 3.63 -17.58
C LEU A 129 -9.37 3.07 -16.18
N LEU A 130 -10.03 3.57 -15.14
CA LEU A 130 -9.89 3.09 -13.75
C LEU A 130 -10.94 2.03 -13.38
N SER A 131 -11.73 1.59 -14.34
CA SER A 131 -12.79 0.60 -14.13
C SER A 131 -12.18 -0.75 -13.74
N PRO A 132 -12.70 -1.44 -12.72
CA PRO A 132 -12.26 -2.79 -12.35
C PRO A 132 -12.70 -3.87 -13.35
N ARG A 133 -13.41 -3.50 -14.43
CA ARG A 133 -13.92 -4.42 -15.46
C ARG A 133 -12.90 -4.72 -16.56
N ASP A 134 -11.68 -4.18 -16.49
CA ASP A 134 -10.62 -4.34 -17.50
C ASP A 134 -11.10 -4.09 -18.94
N LEU A 135 -11.81 -2.97 -19.14
CA LEU A 135 -12.41 -2.61 -20.42
C LEU A 135 -11.34 -2.47 -21.52
N THR A 136 -11.64 -3.05 -22.68
CA THR A 136 -10.82 -2.88 -23.87
C THR A 136 -10.93 -1.45 -24.42
N TYR A 137 -9.93 -1.02 -25.19
CA TYR A 137 -9.94 0.28 -25.86
C TYR A 137 -11.18 0.50 -26.76
N ARG A 138 -11.70 -0.57 -27.36
CA ARG A 138 -12.90 -0.54 -28.20
C ARG A 138 -14.14 -0.29 -27.34
N GLU A 139 -14.27 -0.97 -26.20
CA GLU A 139 -15.38 -0.80 -25.27
C GLU A 139 -15.38 0.60 -24.65
N ILE A 140 -14.21 1.11 -24.24
CA ILE A 140 -14.09 2.48 -23.73
C ILE A 140 -14.51 3.49 -24.81
N ALA A 141 -14.10 3.31 -26.06
CA ALA A 141 -14.50 4.20 -27.15
C ALA A 141 -16.02 4.15 -27.40
N ALA A 142 -16.61 2.96 -27.36
CA ALA A 142 -18.05 2.75 -27.51
C ALA A 142 -18.85 3.39 -26.36
N GLU A 143 -18.45 3.17 -25.10
CA GLU A 143 -19.09 3.77 -23.92
C GLU A 143 -19.06 5.31 -23.96
N LEU A 144 -17.99 5.88 -24.50
CA LEU A 144 -17.81 7.33 -24.61
C LEU A 144 -18.43 7.93 -25.89
N GLY A 145 -18.98 7.10 -26.79
CA GLY A 145 -19.57 7.54 -28.05
C GLY A 145 -18.56 8.23 -28.99
N ILE A 146 -17.31 7.76 -29.01
CA ILE A 146 -16.23 8.33 -29.84
C ILE A 146 -15.58 7.26 -30.71
N SER A 147 -14.89 7.69 -31.77
CA SER A 147 -14.08 6.75 -32.57
C SER A 147 -12.88 6.25 -31.78
N GLN A 148 -12.53 4.98 -31.93
CA GLN A 148 -11.32 4.39 -31.33
C GLN A 148 -10.06 5.18 -31.69
N GLY A 149 -9.96 5.70 -32.92
CA GLY A 149 -8.83 6.54 -33.36
C GLY A 149 -8.69 7.86 -32.59
N SER A 150 -9.79 8.39 -32.04
CA SER A 150 -9.76 9.61 -31.22
C SER A 150 -9.40 9.38 -29.75
N LEU A 151 -9.35 8.11 -29.30
CA LEU A 151 -9.14 7.74 -27.90
C LEU A 151 -7.71 8.04 -27.42
N GLY A 152 -6.70 7.83 -28.27
CA GLY A 152 -5.29 8.07 -27.94
C GLY A 152 -4.98 9.54 -27.58
N PRO A 153 -5.26 10.50 -28.48
CA PRO A 153 -5.06 11.93 -28.19
C PRO A 153 -5.85 12.40 -26.96
N ARG A 154 -7.10 11.95 -26.81
CA ARG A 154 -7.95 12.28 -25.65
C ARG A 154 -7.38 11.72 -24.35
N ARG A 155 -6.89 10.47 -24.34
CA ARG A 155 -6.22 9.87 -23.18
C ARG A 155 -5.02 10.68 -22.74
N SER A 156 -4.14 11.02 -23.67
CA SER A 156 -2.96 11.82 -23.35
C SER A 156 -3.34 13.17 -22.73
N HIS A 157 -4.29 13.88 -23.34
CA HIS A 157 -4.80 15.15 -22.83
C HIS A 157 -5.42 15.02 -21.43
N CYS A 158 -6.30 14.05 -21.22
CA CYS A 158 -7.00 13.89 -19.94
C CYS A 158 -6.11 13.38 -18.81
N LEU A 159 -5.11 12.53 -19.11
CA LEU A 159 -4.10 12.14 -18.13
C LEU A 159 -3.19 13.31 -17.74
N ASN A 160 -2.89 14.23 -18.66
CA ASN A 160 -2.19 15.47 -18.33
C ASN A 160 -3.03 16.38 -17.41
N CYS A 161 -4.34 16.49 -17.66
CA CYS A 161 -5.26 17.17 -16.75
C CYS A 161 -5.28 16.53 -15.36
N LEU A 162 -5.29 15.20 -15.29
CA LEU A 162 -5.25 14.45 -14.03
C LEU A 162 -3.93 14.69 -13.28
N GLY A 163 -2.80 14.63 -13.98
CA GLY A 163 -1.47 14.89 -13.41
C GLY A 163 -1.38 16.28 -12.76
N ARG A 164 -1.95 17.31 -13.39
CA ARG A 164 -2.03 18.65 -12.80
C ARG A 164 -2.82 18.72 -11.51
N LEU A 165 -3.86 17.89 -11.34
CA LEU A 165 -4.66 17.82 -10.11
C LEU A 165 -3.95 17.07 -8.97
N LEU A 166 -3.09 16.11 -9.31
CA LEU A 166 -2.31 15.31 -8.34
C LEU A 166 -1.04 16.03 -7.85
N GLY A 167 -0.59 17.08 -8.56
CA GLY A 167 0.59 17.85 -8.20
C GLY A 167 1.93 17.11 -8.46
N PRO A 168 3.07 17.75 -8.17
CA PRO A 168 4.41 17.23 -8.50
C PRO A 168 4.76 15.93 -7.77
N ALA A 169 4.04 15.54 -6.72
CA ALA A 169 4.24 14.26 -6.04
C ALA A 169 3.89 13.05 -6.93
N GLY A 170 2.97 13.19 -7.90
CA GLY A 170 2.61 12.14 -8.85
C GLY A 170 3.56 11.96 -10.05
N ASP A 171 4.59 12.81 -10.16
CA ASP A 171 5.57 12.77 -11.25
C ASP A 171 6.97 12.32 -10.80
N ARG A 172 7.23 12.35 -9.48
CA ARG A 172 8.51 11.93 -8.89
C ARG A 172 8.82 10.44 -9.10
N ASP A 173 7.81 9.60 -9.27
CA ASP A 173 7.98 8.15 -9.49
C ASP A 173 8.15 7.75 -10.97
N ARG A 174 7.93 8.68 -11.91
CA ARG A 174 8.15 8.45 -13.37
C ARG A 174 9.50 8.94 -13.88
N SER A 175 10.32 9.49 -13.00
CA SER A 175 11.64 10.05 -13.32
C SER A 175 12.77 9.01 -13.19
N GLY A 176 12.51 7.74 -13.51
CA GLY A 176 13.58 6.82 -13.89
C GLY A 176 14.03 7.14 -15.33
N PRO A 177 15.32 6.97 -15.68
CA PRO A 177 15.77 7.16 -17.05
C PRO A 177 14.94 6.28 -17.97
N ARG A 178 14.21 6.91 -18.91
CA ARG A 178 13.51 6.18 -19.98
C ARG A 178 14.56 5.62 -20.94
N SER A 179 15.21 4.53 -20.55
CA SER A 179 15.93 3.68 -21.50
C SER A 179 14.87 3.08 -22.43
N ARG A 180 14.86 3.55 -23.68
CA ARG A 180 14.14 2.86 -24.76
C ARG A 180 14.80 1.48 -24.88
N PRO A 181 14.09 0.37 -24.68
CA PRO A 181 14.65 -0.92 -25.05
C PRO A 181 14.92 -0.89 -26.55
N GLN A 182 16.18 -1.14 -26.91
CA GLN A 182 16.60 -1.25 -28.30
C GLN A 182 15.93 -2.51 -28.86
N GLY A 183 14.98 -2.34 -29.78
CA GLY A 183 14.27 -3.47 -30.41
C GLY A 183 12.82 -3.25 -30.83
N PHE A 184 12.21 -2.08 -30.60
CA PHE A 184 10.86 -1.82 -31.11
C PHE A 184 10.91 -1.30 -32.56
N ALA A 185 10.68 -2.20 -33.52
CA ALA A 185 10.37 -1.83 -34.89
C ALA A 185 9.13 -0.93 -34.91
N ARG A 186 9.18 0.13 -35.73
CA ARG A 186 8.02 1.01 -35.93
C ARG A 186 6.92 0.23 -36.63
N GLY A 187 5.84 -0.06 -35.92
CA GLY A 187 4.61 -0.62 -36.48
C GLY A 187 4.35 -2.08 -36.08
N ALA A 188 3.99 -2.31 -34.82
CA ALA A 188 3.21 -3.47 -34.41
C ALA A 188 2.57 -3.17 -33.05
N GLY A 189 1.27 -3.43 -32.95
CA GLY A 189 0.51 -3.29 -31.71
C GLY A 189 1.05 -4.21 -30.61
N TRP A 190 0.81 -3.82 -29.36
CA TRP A 190 1.08 -4.64 -28.19
C TRP A 190 0.16 -5.87 -28.21
N GLY A 191 0.58 -6.90 -28.92
CA GLY A 191 0.00 -8.24 -28.92
C GLY A 191 0.98 -9.21 -28.28
N ILE A 192 0.75 -9.56 -27.02
CA ILE A 192 1.31 -10.71 -26.28
C ILE A 192 0.19 -11.07 -25.30
N LEU A 193 -0.56 -12.19 -25.36
CA LEU A 193 -0.28 -13.55 -25.80
C LEU A 193 -1.44 -14.19 -26.63
N ARG A 194 -0.98 -15.12 -27.46
CA ARG A 194 -1.58 -16.07 -28.42
C ARG A 194 -2.92 -16.74 -28.10
N GLU A 195 -3.63 -17.02 -29.20
CA GLU A 195 -4.56 -18.12 -29.40
C GLU A 195 -4.16 -19.45 -28.73
N THR A 196 -5.14 -20.16 -28.17
CA THR A 196 -5.61 -21.43 -28.75
C THR A 196 -7.12 -21.58 -28.55
N HIS A 197 -7.84 -21.63 -29.67
CA HIS A 197 -9.22 -22.10 -29.76
C HIS A 197 -9.31 -23.60 -29.42
N ARG A 198 -10.40 -23.99 -28.76
CA ARG A 198 -11.39 -24.87 -29.39
C ARG A 198 -12.79 -24.40 -29.02
#